data_AF-A0A9W8LQ16-F1
#
_entry.id   AF-A0A9W8LQ16-F1
#
_cell.length_a   1.000
_cell.length_b   1.000
_cell.length_c   1.000
_cell.angle_alpha   90.00
_cell.angle_beta   90.00
_cell.angle_gamma   90.00
#
_symmetry.space_group_name_H-M   'P 1'
#
loop_
_entity.id
_entity.type
_entity.pdbx_description
1 polymer ?
#
loop_
_entity_poly.entity_id
_entity_poly.type
_entity_poly.pdbx_seq_one_letter_code
_entity_poly.pdbx_strand_id
1 'polypeptide(L)'
;MAIAVTLLPPAKKLAKSRPTARILGPEILASVLGVVAINWCFMACVWIWVYRQSFFRCNEFDSSDIDLMKWYLLGDNYEAAIMTYVVMFQFINNGFMVNYGYVHRRAWFFNPALLGVWAMLIIITSYAELGPPSRLSCTFRLNCGDPDALVDLGFSRPTWYIEEYNSPLHHNVMPTYAKWTLWGYSIGNMVAGNIWQVVFVYGPVRNYLRKRFPLRRLKAKL
;
A
#
# COMPACT_ATOMS: atom_id res chain seq x y z
N MET A 1 11.39 7.40 0.26
CA MET A 1 10.37 8.35 0.77
C MET A 1 10.72 8.98 2.12
N ALA A 2 11.21 8.23 3.11
CA ALA A 2 11.47 8.75 4.47
C ALA A 2 12.32 10.03 4.51
N ILE A 3 13.40 10.10 3.73
CA ILE A 3 14.25 11.30 3.63
C ILE A 3 13.48 12.48 3.01
N ALA A 4 12.66 12.23 1.97
CA ALA A 4 11.91 13.30 1.32
C ALA A 4 10.91 13.97 2.26
N VAL A 5 10.37 13.26 3.26
CA VAL A 5 9.42 13.79 4.26
C VAL A 5 9.98 14.98 5.04
N THR A 6 11.30 15.03 5.25
CA THR A 6 11.96 16.06 6.07
C THR A 6 12.26 17.35 5.30
N LEU A 7 12.11 17.36 3.98
CA LEU A 7 12.50 18.48 3.11
C LEU A 7 11.50 19.66 3.08
N LEU A 8 10.43 19.60 3.86
CA LEU A 8 9.42 20.66 3.91
C LEU A 8 9.84 21.80 4.85
N PRO A 9 9.87 23.06 4.38
CA PRO A 9 10.16 24.21 5.25
C PRO A 9 9.01 24.48 6.24
N PRO A 10 9.26 25.25 7.31
CA PRO A 10 8.23 25.66 8.25
C PRO A 10 7.12 26.48 7.58
N ALA A 11 5.95 26.55 8.23
CA ALA A 11 4.86 27.38 7.76
C ALA A 11 5.24 28.87 7.78
N LYS A 12 4.73 29.66 6.81
CA LYS A 12 5.00 31.11 6.73
C LYS A 12 4.42 31.91 7.90
N LYS A 13 3.46 31.35 8.63
CA LYS A 13 2.77 32.00 9.76
C LYS A 13 2.77 31.05 10.95
N LEU A 14 2.92 31.63 12.15
CA LEU A 14 2.84 30.86 13.39
C LEU A 14 1.40 30.37 13.62
N ALA A 15 1.25 29.09 13.95
CA ALA A 15 -0.05 28.51 14.26
C ALA A 15 -0.55 28.96 15.65
N LYS A 16 -1.87 29.07 15.81
CA LYS A 16 -2.52 29.38 17.10
C LYS A 16 -2.45 28.21 18.10
N SER A 17 -2.09 27.01 17.65
CA SER A 17 -1.92 25.82 18.48
C SER A 17 -0.44 25.43 18.55
N ARG A 18 -0.04 24.75 19.63
CA ARG A 18 1.28 24.11 19.70
C ARG A 18 1.26 22.74 19.01
N PRO A 19 2.41 22.26 18.50
CA PRO A 19 2.55 20.89 18.02
C PRO A 19 2.23 19.86 19.10
N THR A 20 1.83 18.66 18.67
CA THR A 20 1.53 17.53 19.57
C THR A 20 2.81 17.07 20.27
N ALA A 21 2.88 17.20 21.60
CA ALA A 21 4.05 16.79 22.39
C ALA A 21 4.03 15.31 22.82
N ARG A 22 2.89 14.62 22.64
CA ARG A 22 2.70 13.21 23.04
C ARG A 22 2.63 12.33 21.80
N ILE A 23 3.57 11.39 21.69
CA ILE A 23 3.57 10.38 20.62
C ILE A 23 2.30 9.52 20.70
N LEU A 24 1.92 9.06 21.90
CA LEU A 24 0.68 8.31 22.14
C LEU A 24 -0.52 9.24 22.41
N GLY A 25 -0.58 10.37 21.72
CA GLY A 25 -1.73 11.27 21.77
C GLY A 25 -2.93 10.69 21.01
N PRO A 26 -4.17 11.07 21.37
CA PRO A 26 -5.38 10.61 20.68
C PRO A 26 -5.36 10.87 19.16
N GLU A 27 -4.75 11.97 18.73
CA GLU A 27 -4.63 12.32 17.30
C GLU A 27 -3.72 11.35 16.54
N ILE A 28 -2.56 11.01 17.11
CA ILE A 28 -1.63 10.05 16.50
C ILE A 28 -2.21 8.64 16.54
N LEU A 29 -2.83 8.25 17.65
CA LEU A 29 -3.50 6.94 17.77
C LEU A 29 -4.64 6.80 16.77
N ALA A 30 -5.51 7.79 16.63
CA ALA A 30 -6.59 7.76 15.64
C ALA A 30 -6.06 7.73 14.20
N SER A 31 -4.96 8.43 13.93
CA SER A 31 -4.28 8.40 12.63
C SER A 31 -3.74 7.01 12.29
N VAL A 32 -2.96 6.41 13.19
CA VAL A 32 -2.33 5.10 12.97
C VAL A 32 -3.37 3.99 12.98
N LEU A 33 -4.18 3.88 14.03
CA LEU A 33 -5.14 2.80 14.18
C LEU A 33 -6.23 2.85 13.11
N GLY A 34 -6.68 4.04 12.71
CA GLY A 34 -7.68 4.17 11.67
C GLY A 34 -7.18 3.74 10.29
N VAL A 35 -5.94 4.12 9.92
CA VAL A 35 -5.33 3.65 8.66
C VAL A 35 -5.07 2.14 8.70
N VAL A 36 -4.58 1.61 9.82
CA VAL A 36 -4.37 0.17 10.01
C VAL A 36 -5.70 -0.58 9.85
N ALA A 37 -6.78 -0.12 10.49
CA ALA A 37 -8.10 -0.72 10.37
C ALA A 37 -8.60 -0.72 8.92
N ILE A 38 -8.47 0.42 8.21
CA ILE A 38 -8.87 0.52 6.80
C ILE A 38 -8.06 -0.46 5.94
N ASN A 39 -6.75 -0.53 6.12
CA ASN A 39 -5.88 -1.44 5.36
C ASN A 39 -6.24 -2.91 5.60
N TRP A 40 -6.49 -3.30 6.85
CA TRP A 40 -6.95 -4.65 7.19
C TRP A 40 -8.33 -4.97 6.62
N CYS A 41 -9.28 -4.04 6.66
CA CYS A 41 -10.60 -4.22 6.05
C CYS A 41 -10.47 -4.46 4.54
N PHE A 42 -9.69 -3.64 3.84
CA PHE A 42 -9.45 -3.85 2.41
C PHE A 42 -8.73 -5.16 2.11
N MET A 43 -7.75 -5.54 2.92
CA MET A 43 -7.07 -6.83 2.81
C MET A 43 -8.07 -7.99 2.92
N ALA A 44 -8.95 -7.97 3.93
CA ALA A 44 -10.00 -8.98 4.10
C ALA A 44 -10.97 -9.00 2.91
N CYS A 45 -11.38 -7.83 2.40
CA CYS A 45 -12.24 -7.74 1.22
C CYS A 45 -11.58 -8.32 -0.04
N VAL A 46 -10.28 -8.09 -0.25
CA VAL A 46 -9.53 -8.68 -1.37
C VAL A 46 -9.54 -10.20 -1.25
N TRP A 47 -9.23 -10.76 -0.08
CA TRP A 47 -9.28 -12.22 0.09
C TRP A 47 -10.66 -12.80 -0.19
N ILE A 48 -11.72 -12.20 0.36
CA ILE A 48 -13.11 -12.63 0.08
C ILE A 48 -13.41 -12.60 -1.42
N TRP A 49 -12.90 -11.59 -2.14
CA TRP A 49 -13.06 -11.48 -3.59
C TRP A 49 -12.26 -12.56 -4.34
N VAL A 50 -11.00 -12.80 -3.97
CA VAL A 50 -10.09 -13.79 -4.59
C VAL A 50 -10.64 -15.21 -4.48
N TYR A 51 -11.12 -15.63 -3.30
CA TYR A 51 -11.73 -16.96 -3.10
C TYR A 51 -13.01 -17.22 -3.93
N ARG A 52 -13.56 -16.19 -4.57
CA ARG A 52 -14.71 -16.28 -5.48
C ARG A 52 -14.29 -16.29 -6.95
N GLN A 53 -13.02 -16.14 -7.27
CA GLN A 53 -12.52 -16.09 -8.64
C GLN A 53 -12.26 -17.49 -9.20
N SER A 54 -12.63 -17.70 -10.46
CA SER A 54 -12.43 -18.98 -11.15
C SER A 54 -10.95 -19.29 -11.40
N PHE A 55 -10.12 -18.28 -11.66
CA PHE A 55 -8.68 -18.48 -11.84
C PHE A 55 -7.94 -18.90 -10.56
N PHE A 56 -8.57 -18.72 -9.40
CA PHE A 56 -7.96 -18.99 -8.09
C PHE A 56 -8.42 -20.31 -7.46
N ARG A 57 -9.72 -20.64 -7.55
CA ARG A 57 -10.32 -21.79 -6.83
C ARG A 57 -9.72 -23.18 -7.10
N CYS A 58 -9.02 -23.37 -8.21
CA CYS A 58 -8.34 -24.64 -8.53
C CYS A 58 -6.82 -24.51 -8.49
N ASN A 59 -6.34 -23.33 -8.12
CA ASN A 59 -4.94 -22.91 -8.13
C ASN A 59 -4.56 -22.35 -6.74
N GLU A 60 -5.27 -22.80 -5.70
CA GLU A 60 -5.01 -22.40 -4.32
C GLU A 60 -3.69 -23.01 -3.87
N PHE A 61 -2.93 -22.24 -3.11
CA PHE A 61 -1.65 -22.69 -2.57
C PHE A 61 -1.84 -23.75 -1.49
N ASP A 62 -1.33 -24.94 -1.74
CA ASP A 62 -1.24 -26.00 -0.73
C ASP A 62 0.10 -25.92 0.02
N SER A 63 0.02 -25.64 1.32
CA SER A 63 1.20 -25.58 2.19
C SER A 63 1.86 -26.94 2.45
N SER A 64 1.20 -28.05 2.11
CA SER A 64 1.76 -29.40 2.31
C SER A 64 2.80 -29.77 1.26
N ASP A 65 2.78 -29.11 0.10
CA ASP A 65 3.69 -29.38 -1.02
C ASP A 65 5.07 -28.71 -0.86
N ILE A 66 5.25 -27.83 0.14
CA ILE A 66 6.45 -27.01 0.30
C ILE A 66 7.02 -27.11 1.71
N ASP A 67 8.35 -27.17 1.78
CA ASP A 67 9.10 -27.09 3.03
C ASP A 67 8.99 -25.68 3.63
N LEU A 68 8.18 -25.55 4.68
CA LEU A 68 7.96 -24.29 5.42
C LEU A 68 9.25 -23.67 5.98
N MET A 69 10.31 -24.46 6.21
CA MET A 69 11.60 -23.93 6.66
C MET A 69 12.29 -23.10 5.58
N LYS A 70 11.92 -23.31 4.30
CA LYS A 70 12.39 -22.55 3.15
C LYS A 70 11.35 -21.49 2.78
N TRP A 71 11.15 -20.52 3.67
CA TRP A 71 10.13 -19.48 3.56
C TRP A 71 10.11 -18.72 2.22
N TYR A 72 11.24 -18.64 1.52
CA TYR A 72 11.31 -17.98 0.21
C TYR A 72 10.53 -18.75 -0.88
N LEU A 73 10.33 -20.07 -0.73
CA LEU A 73 9.54 -20.90 -1.65
C LEU A 73 8.04 -20.58 -1.60
N LEU A 74 7.57 -19.95 -0.53
CA LEU A 74 6.17 -19.55 -0.35
C LEU A 74 5.75 -18.37 -1.25
N GLY A 75 6.70 -17.74 -1.95
CA GLY A 75 6.45 -16.50 -2.71
C GLY A 75 5.89 -16.71 -4.12
N ASP A 76 6.04 -17.90 -4.70
CA ASP A 76 5.81 -18.15 -6.13
C ASP A 76 4.36 -18.55 -6.47
N ASN A 77 3.37 -18.00 -5.76
CA ASN A 77 1.94 -18.30 -5.93
C ASN A 77 1.10 -17.01 -6.14
N TYR A 78 -0.20 -17.20 -6.39
CA TYR A 78 -1.12 -16.08 -6.57
C TYR A 78 -1.31 -15.28 -5.28
N GLU A 79 -1.39 -15.96 -4.13
CA GLU A 79 -1.63 -15.36 -2.83
C GLU A 79 -0.54 -14.36 -2.46
N ALA A 80 0.72 -14.76 -2.59
CA ALA A 80 1.89 -13.94 -2.33
C ALA A 80 1.96 -12.74 -3.28
N ALA A 81 1.66 -12.94 -4.56
CA ALA A 81 1.64 -11.86 -5.55
C ALA A 81 0.55 -10.83 -5.25
N ILE A 82 -0.69 -11.29 -5.05
CA ILE A 82 -1.85 -10.45 -4.72
C ILE A 82 -1.60 -9.68 -3.42
N MET A 83 -1.11 -10.37 -2.38
CA MET A 83 -0.78 -9.73 -1.11
C MET A 83 0.27 -8.65 -1.30
N THR A 84 1.33 -8.95 -2.07
CA THR A 84 2.43 -8.00 -2.31
C THR A 84 1.94 -6.75 -3.03
N TYR A 85 1.07 -6.86 -4.04
CA TYR A 85 0.49 -5.68 -4.70
C TYR A 85 -0.29 -4.82 -3.71
N VAL A 86 -1.27 -5.40 -3.00
CA VAL A 86 -2.11 -4.66 -2.05
C VAL A 86 -1.26 -3.97 -0.97
N VAL A 87 -0.31 -4.72 -0.40
CA VAL A 87 0.58 -4.22 0.65
C VAL A 87 1.51 -3.12 0.12
N MET A 88 2.05 -3.24 -1.09
CA MET A 88 2.92 -2.21 -1.67
C MET A 88 2.19 -0.86 -1.82
N PHE A 89 0.97 -0.86 -2.37
CA PHE A 89 0.17 0.37 -2.44
C PHE A 89 -0.11 0.96 -1.06
N GLN A 90 -0.43 0.12 -0.07
CA GLN A 90 -0.63 0.54 1.32
C GLN A 90 0.61 1.20 1.91
N PHE A 91 1.79 0.60 1.77
CA PHE A 91 3.04 1.14 2.31
C PHE A 91 3.45 2.45 1.63
N ILE A 92 3.40 2.50 0.30
CA ILE A 92 3.72 3.71 -0.47
C ILE A 92 2.78 4.86 -0.04
N ASN A 93 1.48 4.58 0.07
CA ASN A 93 0.50 5.59 0.49
C ASN A 93 0.69 6.02 1.95
N ASN A 94 0.98 5.09 2.87
CA ASN A 94 1.24 5.40 4.28
C ASN A 94 2.43 6.35 4.43
N GLY A 95 3.51 6.10 3.67
CA GLY A 95 4.68 6.99 3.62
C GLY A 95 4.35 8.40 3.13
N PHE A 96 3.32 8.54 2.27
CA PHE A 96 2.84 9.84 1.80
C PHE A 96 1.94 10.51 2.85
N MET A 97 0.97 9.79 3.41
CA MET A 97 -0.04 10.31 4.34
C MET A 97 0.52 10.99 5.59
N VAL A 98 1.66 10.54 6.11
CA VAL A 98 2.36 11.21 7.23
C VAL A 98 2.82 12.64 6.90
N ASN A 99 2.75 13.06 5.64
CA ASN A 99 3.09 14.40 5.19
C ASN A 99 1.93 15.41 5.27
N TYR A 100 0.70 14.98 5.60
CA TYR A 100 -0.46 15.88 5.55
C TYR A 100 -0.48 17.01 6.58
N GLY A 101 0.28 16.94 7.68
CA GLY A 101 0.31 18.03 8.66
C GLY A 101 0.80 19.36 8.08
N TYR A 102 -0.11 20.27 7.73
CA TYR A 102 0.19 21.60 7.12
C TYR A 102 0.11 22.76 8.12
N VAL A 103 -0.20 22.49 9.38
CA VAL A 103 -0.40 23.53 10.41
C VAL A 103 0.92 24.16 10.84
N HIS A 104 1.99 23.37 10.92
CA HIS A 104 3.31 23.80 11.42
C HIS A 104 4.40 23.83 10.35
N ARG A 105 4.17 23.16 9.22
CA ARG A 105 5.06 23.13 8.05
C ARG A 105 4.28 23.49 6.80
N ARG A 106 4.99 23.82 5.73
CA ARG A 106 4.39 24.07 4.42
C ARG A 106 3.65 22.82 3.93
N ALA A 107 2.58 23.02 3.14
CA ALA A 107 1.77 21.92 2.64
C ALA A 107 2.58 20.95 1.76
N TRP A 108 2.15 19.69 1.74
CA TRP A 108 2.83 18.56 1.10
C TRP A 108 3.13 18.78 -0.40
N PHE A 109 2.26 19.50 -1.12
CA PHE A 109 2.43 19.73 -2.56
C PHE A 109 3.59 20.67 -2.91
N PHE A 110 4.21 21.32 -1.92
CA PHE A 110 5.43 22.09 -2.11
C PHE A 110 6.71 21.25 -1.99
N ASN A 111 6.59 19.94 -1.84
CA ASN A 111 7.72 19.01 -1.79
C ASN A 111 7.80 18.20 -3.10
N PRO A 112 8.50 18.70 -4.13
CA PRO A 112 8.59 18.01 -5.41
C PRO A 112 9.32 16.66 -5.31
N ALA A 113 10.27 16.52 -4.38
CA ALA A 113 10.98 15.26 -4.16
C ALA A 113 10.06 14.17 -3.62
N LEU A 114 9.20 14.49 -2.64
CA LEU A 114 8.21 13.56 -2.11
C LEU A 114 7.20 13.17 -3.19
N LEU A 115 6.67 14.14 -3.94
CA LEU A 115 5.70 13.90 -5.01
C LEU A 115 6.30 13.04 -6.13
N GLY A 116 7.52 13.35 -6.55
CA GLY A 116 8.22 12.60 -7.60
C GLY A 116 8.46 11.14 -7.20
N VAL A 117 8.98 10.90 -6.00
CA VAL A 117 9.22 9.53 -5.51
C VAL A 117 7.90 8.77 -5.31
N TRP A 118 6.88 9.41 -4.73
CA TRP A 118 5.57 8.77 -4.56
C TRP A 118 4.94 8.41 -5.91
N ALA A 119 4.90 9.34 -6.86
CA ALA A 119 4.35 9.10 -8.19
C ALA A 119 5.12 8.01 -8.93
N MET A 120 6.46 8.04 -8.88
CA MET A 120 7.32 7.01 -9.48
C MET A 120 6.99 5.61 -8.92
N LEU A 121 6.90 5.47 -7.59
CA LEU A 121 6.60 4.18 -6.97
C LEU A 121 5.20 3.69 -7.35
N ILE A 122 4.19 4.56 -7.32
CA ILE A 122 2.82 4.19 -7.75
C ILE A 122 2.78 3.77 -9.22
N ILE A 123 3.50 4.46 -10.10
CA ILE A 123 3.57 4.11 -11.54
C ILE A 123 4.24 2.75 -11.73
N ILE A 124 5.39 2.52 -11.09
CA ILE A 124 6.12 1.25 -11.18
C ILE A 124 5.29 0.09 -10.66
N THR A 125 4.66 0.23 -9.49
CA THR A 125 3.80 -0.82 -8.91
C THR A 125 2.56 -1.05 -9.78
N SER A 126 1.91 -0.01 -10.28
CA SER A 126 0.75 -0.14 -11.18
C SER A 126 1.13 -0.81 -12.50
N TYR A 127 2.29 -0.48 -13.07
CA TYR A 127 2.79 -1.12 -14.27
C TYR A 127 3.12 -2.60 -14.04
N ALA A 128 3.75 -2.93 -12.89
CA ALA A 128 4.04 -4.31 -12.55
C ALA A 128 2.76 -5.15 -12.37
N GLU A 129 1.67 -4.57 -11.86
CA GLU A 129 0.37 -5.24 -11.66
C GLU A 129 -0.44 -5.37 -12.95
N LEU A 130 -0.65 -4.25 -13.65
CA LEU A 130 -1.53 -4.17 -14.83
C LEU A 130 -0.86 -4.64 -16.12
N GLY A 131 0.47 -4.53 -16.18
CA GLY A 131 1.24 -4.85 -17.37
C GLY A 131 1.27 -6.35 -17.72
N PRO A 132 1.73 -6.67 -18.95
CA PRO A 132 2.12 -8.03 -19.27
C PRO A 132 3.37 -8.44 -18.45
N PRO A 133 3.67 -9.75 -18.38
CA PRO A 133 4.93 -10.23 -17.82
C PRO A 133 6.12 -9.50 -18.47
N SER A 134 6.95 -8.88 -17.64
CA SER A 134 8.06 -8.04 -18.06
C SER A 134 9.27 -8.31 -17.18
N ARG A 135 10.47 -7.88 -17.60
CA ARG A 135 11.68 -8.02 -16.80
C ARG A 135 11.48 -7.53 -15.36
N LEU A 136 10.83 -6.37 -15.21
CA LEU A 136 10.52 -5.80 -13.90
C LEU A 136 9.65 -6.74 -13.05
N SER A 137 8.53 -7.20 -13.59
CA SER A 137 7.58 -8.02 -12.85
C SER A 137 8.18 -9.39 -12.50
N CYS A 138 8.91 -9.99 -13.45
CA CYS A 138 9.64 -11.25 -13.27
C CYS A 138 10.81 -11.17 -12.30
N THR A 139 11.55 -10.05 -12.24
CA THR A 139 12.62 -9.88 -11.24
C THR A 139 12.07 -9.94 -9.81
N PHE A 140 10.86 -9.43 -9.59
CA PHE A 140 10.18 -9.51 -8.30
C PHE A 140 9.30 -10.76 -8.16
N ARG A 141 9.26 -11.63 -9.18
CA ARG A 141 8.39 -12.80 -9.26
C ARG A 141 6.90 -12.48 -9.03
N LEU A 142 6.48 -11.30 -9.48
CA LEU A 142 5.09 -10.86 -9.42
C LEU A 142 4.52 -10.84 -10.83
N ASN A 143 3.35 -11.45 -11.05
CA ASN A 143 2.70 -11.45 -12.36
C ASN A 143 3.67 -11.94 -13.47
N CYS A 144 4.33 -13.07 -13.19
CA CYS A 144 5.28 -13.73 -14.08
C CYS A 144 5.19 -15.26 -13.89
N GLY A 145 6.01 -16.01 -14.62
CA GLY A 145 6.09 -17.46 -14.58
C GLY A 145 7.27 -17.95 -15.41
N ASP A 146 7.41 -19.26 -15.47
CA ASP A 146 8.45 -19.93 -16.24
C ASP A 146 8.27 -19.68 -17.74
N PRO A 147 9.37 -19.71 -18.53
CA PRO A 147 9.30 -19.40 -19.95
C PRO A 147 8.27 -20.21 -20.73
N ASP A 148 8.08 -21.49 -20.39
CA ASP A 148 7.15 -22.38 -21.07
C ASP A 148 5.70 -22.13 -20.61
N ALA A 149 5.47 -21.94 -19.30
CA ALA A 149 4.17 -21.54 -18.76
C ALA A 149 3.67 -20.19 -19.34
N LEU A 150 4.58 -19.24 -19.56
CA LEU A 150 4.24 -17.97 -20.22
C LEU A 150 3.81 -18.16 -21.68
N VAL A 151 4.44 -19.09 -22.40
CA VAL A 151 4.06 -19.40 -23.79
C VAL A 151 2.70 -20.08 -23.84
N ASP A 152 2.41 -20.99 -22.91
CA ASP A 152 1.10 -21.65 -22.79
C ASP A 152 -0.04 -20.66 -22.50
N LEU A 153 0.27 -19.59 -21.75
CA LEU A 153 -0.65 -18.48 -21.51
C LEU A 153 -0.79 -17.50 -22.70
N GLY A 154 -0.06 -17.73 -23.80
CA GLY A 154 -0.13 -16.94 -25.02
C GLY A 154 0.81 -15.73 -25.07
N PHE A 155 1.82 -15.66 -24.19
CA PHE A 155 2.85 -14.62 -24.24
C PHE A 155 4.03 -15.03 -25.11
N SER A 156 4.77 -14.03 -25.62
CA SER A 156 6.05 -14.29 -26.30
C SER A 156 7.07 -14.87 -25.32
N ARG A 157 7.84 -15.87 -25.76
CA ARG A 157 8.91 -16.45 -24.95
C ARG A 157 9.91 -15.36 -24.51
N PRO A 158 10.21 -15.23 -23.22
CA PRO A 158 11.13 -14.20 -22.73
C PRO A 158 12.55 -14.44 -23.25
N THR A 159 13.28 -13.36 -23.55
CA THR A 159 14.66 -13.42 -24.04
C THR A 159 15.71 -13.35 -22.92
N TRP A 160 15.29 -13.39 -21.66
CA TRP A 160 16.12 -13.26 -20.49
C TRP A 160 15.90 -14.44 -19.55
N TYR A 161 16.87 -14.70 -18.68
CA TYR A 161 16.76 -15.77 -17.69
C TYR A 161 15.70 -15.44 -16.63
N ILE A 162 14.82 -16.40 -16.38
CA ILE A 162 13.84 -16.40 -15.30
C ILE A 162 14.14 -17.65 -14.48
N GLU A 163 14.26 -17.47 -13.16
CA GLU A 163 14.44 -18.59 -12.25
C GLU A 163 13.13 -19.35 -12.12
N GLU A 164 13.23 -20.69 -12.04
CA GLU A 164 12.07 -21.57 -12.06
C GLU A 164 11.16 -21.32 -10.86
N TYR A 165 9.86 -21.27 -11.12
CA TYR A 165 8.83 -21.09 -10.10
C TYR A 165 8.69 -22.35 -9.26
N ASN A 166 8.62 -22.18 -7.95
CA ASN A 166 8.52 -23.31 -7.02
C ASN A 166 7.08 -23.85 -6.89
N SER A 167 6.08 -23.12 -7.39
CA SER A 167 4.70 -23.60 -7.36
C SER A 167 4.45 -24.62 -8.47
N PRO A 168 3.58 -25.63 -8.24
CA PRO A 168 3.18 -26.59 -9.29
C PRO A 168 2.54 -25.94 -10.53
N LEU A 169 2.08 -24.70 -10.39
CA LEU A 169 1.51 -23.89 -11.45
C LEU A 169 2.57 -23.23 -12.33
N HIS A 170 3.81 -23.13 -11.87
CA HIS A 170 4.92 -22.50 -12.59
C HIS A 170 4.69 -21.01 -12.98
N HIS A 171 3.63 -20.38 -12.46
CA HIS A 171 3.31 -18.97 -12.70
C HIS A 171 2.35 -18.39 -11.67
N ASN A 172 2.32 -17.06 -11.59
CA ASN A 172 1.31 -16.29 -10.85
C ASN A 172 0.71 -15.14 -11.69
N VAL A 173 0.69 -15.32 -13.01
CA VAL A 173 0.10 -14.38 -13.97
C VAL A 173 -1.42 -14.33 -13.80
N MET A 174 -1.93 -13.18 -13.33
CA MET A 174 -3.37 -12.97 -13.18
C MET A 174 -4.04 -12.63 -14.53
N PRO A 175 -5.31 -13.04 -14.74
CA PRO A 175 -6.11 -12.57 -15.86
C PRO A 175 -6.26 -11.05 -15.87
N THR A 176 -6.37 -10.43 -17.04
CA THR A 176 -6.48 -8.97 -17.20
C THR A 176 -7.62 -8.37 -16.38
N TYR A 177 -8.79 -9.02 -16.31
CA TYR A 177 -9.91 -8.52 -15.51
C TYR A 177 -9.57 -8.49 -14.01
N ALA A 178 -8.84 -9.51 -13.53
CA ALA A 178 -8.47 -9.64 -12.14
C ALA A 178 -7.43 -8.57 -11.76
N LYS A 179 -6.45 -8.30 -12.65
CA LYS A 179 -5.47 -7.22 -12.49
C LYS A 179 -6.14 -5.85 -12.30
N TRP A 180 -7.06 -5.49 -13.19
CA TRP A 180 -7.78 -4.21 -13.08
C TRP A 180 -8.65 -4.12 -11.83
N THR A 181 -9.28 -5.23 -11.43
CA THR A 181 -10.10 -5.28 -10.23
C THR A 181 -9.24 -5.11 -8.98
N LEU A 182 -8.12 -5.83 -8.88
CA LEU A 182 -7.18 -5.73 -7.77
C LEU A 182 -6.54 -4.34 -7.68
N TRP A 183 -6.15 -3.76 -8.81
CA TRP A 183 -5.64 -2.40 -8.87
C TRP A 183 -6.70 -1.40 -8.38
N GLY A 184 -7.96 -1.59 -8.78
CA GLY A 184 -9.10 -0.81 -8.28
C GLY A 184 -9.26 -0.90 -6.77
N TYR A 185 -9.13 -2.09 -6.18
CA TYR A 185 -9.11 -2.28 -4.72
C TYR A 185 -7.94 -1.53 -4.06
N SER A 186 -6.75 -1.60 -4.64
CA SER A 186 -5.54 -0.94 -4.14
C SER A 186 -5.69 0.59 -4.18
N ILE A 187 -6.14 1.16 -5.28
CA ILE A 187 -6.39 2.61 -5.40
C ILE A 187 -7.54 3.03 -4.47
N GLY A 188 -8.62 2.24 -4.40
CA GLY A 188 -9.73 2.48 -3.47
C GLY A 188 -9.28 2.51 -2.01
N ASN A 189 -8.40 1.60 -1.61
CA ASN A 189 -7.79 1.58 -0.28
C ASN A 189 -6.97 2.85 -0.03
N MET A 190 -6.15 3.26 -1.01
CA MET A 190 -5.39 4.50 -0.89
C MET A 190 -6.30 5.71 -0.69
N VAL A 191 -7.35 5.83 -1.50
CA VAL A 191 -8.34 6.92 -1.41
C VAL A 191 -9.01 6.93 -0.03
N ALA A 192 -9.45 5.77 0.46
CA ALA A 192 -10.06 5.66 1.79
C ALA A 192 -9.10 6.10 2.91
N GLY A 193 -7.84 5.68 2.87
CA GLY A 193 -6.81 6.12 3.82
C GLY A 193 -6.57 7.64 3.77
N ASN A 194 -6.51 8.21 2.56
CA ASN A 194 -6.34 9.64 2.38
C ASN A 194 -7.54 10.45 2.91
N ILE A 195 -8.78 9.98 2.65
CA ILE A 195 -10.00 10.58 3.18
C ILE A 195 -10.00 10.52 4.71
N TRP A 196 -9.60 9.40 5.31
CA TRP A 196 -9.49 9.26 6.77
C TRP A 196 -8.56 10.33 7.35
N GLN A 197 -7.37 10.48 6.78
CA GLN A 197 -6.40 11.46 7.26
C GLN A 197 -6.89 12.89 7.08
N VAL A 198 -7.40 13.23 5.91
CA VAL A 198 -7.81 14.61 5.60
C VAL A 198 -9.08 14.99 6.36
N VAL A 199 -10.08 14.12 6.46
CA VAL A 199 -11.39 14.44 7.05
C VAL A 199 -11.43 14.22 8.56
N PHE A 200 -10.94 13.06 9.02
CA PHE A 200 -11.06 12.66 10.42
C PHE A 200 -9.92 13.20 11.28
N VAL A 201 -8.67 12.99 10.83
CA VAL A 201 -7.48 13.33 11.61
C VAL A 201 -7.18 14.82 11.54
N TYR A 202 -7.06 15.40 10.34
CA TYR A 202 -6.64 16.81 10.20
C TYR A 202 -7.78 17.80 9.95
N GLY A 203 -8.94 17.31 9.55
CA GLY A 203 -10.02 18.13 9.01
C GLY A 203 -11.16 18.45 9.99
N PRO A 204 -12.42 18.49 9.49
CA PRO A 204 -13.55 19.02 10.23
C PRO A 204 -13.89 18.21 11.48
N VAL A 205 -13.74 16.88 11.45
CA VAL A 205 -14.10 16.02 12.59
C VAL A 205 -13.22 16.32 13.79
N ARG A 206 -11.89 16.45 13.60
CA ARG A 206 -10.98 16.89 14.67
C ARG A 206 -11.39 18.25 15.21
N ASN A 207 -11.68 19.22 14.36
CA ASN A 207 -12.05 20.56 14.79
C ASN A 207 -13.35 20.56 15.60
N TYR A 208 -14.32 19.72 15.21
CA TYR A 208 -15.56 19.51 15.93
C TYR A 208 -15.31 18.86 17.31
N LEU A 209 -14.57 17.75 17.35
CA LEU A 209 -14.26 17.04 18.60
C LEU A 209 -13.46 17.90 19.57
N ARG A 210 -12.51 18.70 19.08
CA ARG A 210 -11.74 19.63 19.93
C ARG A 210 -12.60 20.73 20.56
N LYS A 211 -13.65 21.19 19.87
CA LYS A 211 -14.61 22.17 20.42
C LYS A 211 -15.53 21.52 21.46
N ARG A 212 -16.00 20.30 21.19
CA ARG A 212 -16.96 19.59 22.05
C ARG A 212 -16.33 18.96 23.30
N PHE A 213 -15.12 18.43 23.16
CA PHE A 213 -14.39 17.72 24.24
C PHE A 213 -12.97 18.29 24.39
N PRO A 214 -12.82 19.50 24.96
CA PRO A 214 -11.50 20.07 25.17
C PRO A 214 -10.72 19.24 26.18
N LEU A 215 -9.49 18.85 25.82
CA LEU A 215 -8.58 18.18 26.74
C LEU A 215 -8.31 19.09 27.95
N ARG A 216 -8.49 18.56 29.17
CA ARG A 216 -8.09 19.24 30.42
C ARG A 216 -6.61 19.56 30.34
N ARG A 217 -6.29 20.85 30.22
CA ARG A 217 -4.90 21.32 30.28
C ARG A 217 -4.45 21.31 31.73
N LEU A 218 -3.24 20.80 31.99
CA LEU A 218 -2.55 21.06 33.24
C LEU A 218 -2.38 22.58 33.34
N LYS A 219 -2.96 23.20 34.38
CA LYS A 219 -2.70 24.61 34.67
C LYS A 219 -1.23 24.71 35.06
N ALA A 220 -0.44 25.47 34.32
CA ALA A 220 0.87 25.87 34.80
C ALA A 220 0.61 26.72 36.05
N LYS A 221 1.12 26.28 37.21
CA LYS A 221 1.33 27.19 38.33
C LYS A 221 2.47 28.10 37.88
N LEU A 222 2.11 29.29 37.39
CA LEU A 222 3.05 30.39 37.21
C LEU A 222 3.34 30.97 38.59
#